data_AF-A0A4R4RFL5-F1
#
_entry.id   AF-A0A4R4RFL5-F1
#
_cell.length_a   1.000
_cell.length_b   1.000
_cell.length_c   1.000
_cell.angle_alpha   90.00
_cell.angle_beta   90.00
_cell.angle_gamma   90.00
#
_symmetry.space_group_name_H-M   'P 1'
#
loop_
_entity.id
_entity.type
_entity.pdbx_description
1 polymer ?
#
loop_
_entity_poly.entity_id
_entity_poly.type
_entity_poly.pdbx_seq_one_letter_code
_entity_poly.pdbx_strand_id
1 'polypeptide(L)'
;MDGDGRPLVVSKASFDRDTGETGSTRLYRGPADGGEFEAVAGIELPEPENGLLAALAGNVVTDASADLAAARVLLRTYDEVLEYRAPGPGTDVATFPSWPVRRVPAGNVLQAETVTYAVDDCGYLTTSELTGVVAVVRCTG
;
A
#
# COMPACT_ATOMS: atom_id res chain seq x y z
N MET A 1 -2.38 5.87 10.79
CA MET A 1 -1.91 6.37 12.10
C MET A 1 -1.13 5.27 12.78
N ASP A 2 -0.14 5.59 13.61
CA ASP A 2 0.48 4.64 14.53
C ASP A 2 -0.30 4.53 15.86
N GLY A 3 0.19 3.71 16.80
CA GLY A 3 -0.45 3.48 18.09
C GLY A 3 -0.52 4.72 19.00
N ASP A 4 0.29 5.76 18.72
CA ASP A 4 0.31 7.03 19.44
C ASP A 4 -0.59 8.08 18.77
N GLY A 5 -1.31 7.71 17.71
CA GLY A 5 -2.17 8.61 16.94
C GLY A 5 -1.42 9.50 15.95
N ARG A 6 -0.14 9.23 15.67
CA ARG A 6 0.64 10.00 14.69
C ARG A 6 0.38 9.50 13.27
N PRO A 7 0.26 10.38 12.26
CA PRO A 7 0.14 9.96 10.87
C PRO A 7 1.39 9.24 10.39
N LEU A 8 1.13 8.18 9.63
CA LEU A 8 2.10 7.49 8.80
C LEU A 8 1.67 7.68 7.35
N VAL A 9 2.60 8.10 6.51
CA VAL A 9 2.34 8.44 5.11
C VAL A 9 3.29 7.65 4.21
N VAL A 10 2.72 6.89 3.28
CA VAL A 10 3.48 6.24 2.20
C VAL A 10 3.50 7.19 1.01
N SER A 11 4.68 7.53 0.50
CA SER A 11 4.80 8.38 -0.68
C SER A 11 4.55 7.61 -1.97
N LYS A 12 3.79 8.17 -2.91
CA LYS A 12 3.78 7.73 -4.31
C LYS A 12 5.07 8.18 -4.98
N ALA A 13 5.92 7.24 -5.39
CA ALA A 13 7.15 7.55 -6.10
C ALA A 13 6.85 8.13 -7.49
N SER A 14 7.72 9.02 -7.97
CA SER A 14 7.66 9.50 -9.36
C SER A 14 8.04 8.38 -10.33
N PHE A 15 7.33 8.29 -11.45
CA PHE A 15 7.65 7.41 -12.57
C PHE A 15 8.16 8.24 -13.75
N ASP A 16 9.37 7.97 -14.21
CA ASP A 16 9.96 8.59 -15.38
C ASP A 16 9.64 7.76 -16.63
N ARG A 17 8.87 8.34 -17.54
CA ARG A 17 8.45 7.66 -18.78
C ARG A 17 9.53 7.57 -19.84
N ASP A 18 10.54 8.45 -19.77
CA ASP A 18 11.63 8.46 -20.75
C ASP A 18 12.64 7.34 -20.43
N THR A 19 12.86 7.05 -19.15
CA THR A 19 13.76 5.98 -18.69
C THR A 19 13.05 4.68 -18.32
N GLY A 20 11.74 4.73 -18.03
CA GLY A 20 10.98 3.61 -17.48
C GLY A 20 11.30 3.32 -16.01
N GLU A 21 11.99 4.22 -15.31
CA GLU A 21 12.39 4.04 -13.92
C GLU A 21 11.34 4.59 -12.95
N THR A 22 11.07 3.84 -11.88
CA THR A 22 10.26 4.31 -10.74
C THR A 22 11.18 4.67 -9.59
N GLY A 23 11.00 5.87 -9.01
CA GLY A 23 11.76 6.32 -7.85
C GLY A 23 11.48 5.50 -6.58
N SER A 24 12.17 5.82 -5.50
CA SER A 24 11.98 5.11 -4.23
C SER A 24 10.69 5.51 -3.52
N THR A 25 9.89 4.52 -3.11
CA THR A 25 8.77 4.68 -2.19
C THR A 25 9.30 4.78 -0.76
N ARG A 26 8.79 5.72 0.05
CA ARG A 26 9.22 5.96 1.43
C ARG A 26 8.03 6.03 2.38
N LEU A 27 8.29 5.67 3.63
CA LEU A 27 7.39 5.85 4.75
C LEU A 27 7.83 7.06 5.56
N TYR A 28 6.87 7.92 5.87
CA TYR A 28 7.07 9.10 6.70
C TYR A 28 6.20 9.05 7.95
N ARG A 29 6.68 9.67 9.03
CA ARG A 29 5.93 9.88 10.27
C ARG A 29 5.93 11.36 10.59
N GLY A 30 4.78 11.89 11.02
CA GLY A 30 4.65 13.29 11.37
C GLY A 30 3.70 13.51 12.54
N PRO A 31 3.57 14.76 13.01
CA PRO A 31 2.62 15.14 14.05
C PRO A 31 1.17 15.17 13.51
N ALA A 32 0.19 14.89 14.38
CA ALA A 32 -1.22 14.74 14.01
C ALA A 32 -1.91 16.06 13.62
N ASP A 33 -1.40 17.18 14.13
CA ASP A 33 -1.83 18.55 13.82
C ASP A 33 -1.13 19.13 12.58
N GLY A 34 -0.34 18.32 11.87
CA GLY A 34 0.43 18.73 10.70
C GLY A 34 1.79 19.34 11.07
N GLY A 35 2.68 19.45 10.10
CA GLY A 35 4.06 19.88 10.32
C GLY A 35 5.05 19.15 9.42
N GLU A 36 6.31 19.10 9.84
CA GLU A 36 7.34 18.36 9.12
C GLU A 36 7.20 16.85 9.35
N PHE A 37 7.35 16.10 8.27
CA PHE A 37 7.29 14.66 8.26
C PHE A 37 8.70 14.10 8.07
N GLU A 38 9.12 13.23 8.97
CA GLU A 38 10.43 12.59 8.92
C GLU A 38 10.33 11.27 8.16
N ALA A 39 11.27 11.02 7.26
CA ALA A 39 11.39 9.73 6.60
C ALA A 39 11.88 8.69 7.62
N VAL A 40 11.08 7.65 7.85
CA VAL A 40 11.38 6.60 8.84
C VAL A 40 11.82 5.29 8.19
N ALA A 41 11.44 5.03 6.94
CA ALA A 41 11.85 3.84 6.20
C ALA A 41 11.76 4.03 4.69
N GLY A 42 12.56 3.27 3.95
CA GLY A 42 12.33 2.97 2.53
C GLY A 42 11.40 1.77 2.39
N ILE A 43 10.62 1.74 1.31
CA ILE A 43 9.74 0.62 0.97
C ILE A 43 10.25 0.01 -0.33
N GLU A 44 10.75 -1.21 -0.25
CA GLU A 44 11.09 -2.01 -1.42
C GLU A 44 9.83 -2.74 -1.90
N LEU A 45 9.37 -2.37 -3.10
CA LEU A 45 8.28 -3.08 -3.75
C LEU A 45 8.84 -4.31 -4.49
N PRO A 46 8.17 -5.47 -4.40
CA PRO A 46 8.48 -6.60 -5.26
C PRO A 46 8.42 -6.21 -6.74
N GLU A 47 9.11 -6.97 -7.60
CA GLU A 47 8.93 -6.82 -9.05
C GLU A 47 7.44 -7.03 -9.42
N PRO A 48 6.88 -6.20 -10.32
CA PRO A 48 5.46 -6.26 -10.66
C PRO A 48 5.12 -7.55 -11.42
N GLU A 49 4.03 -8.22 -11.05
CA GLU A 49 3.52 -9.36 -11.81
C GLU A 49 3.13 -8.98 -13.25
N ASN A 50 2.62 -7.76 -13.46
CA ASN A 50 2.29 -7.26 -14.79
C ASN A 50 3.30 -6.21 -15.28
N GLY A 51 4.43 -6.69 -15.79
CA GLY A 51 5.50 -5.84 -16.32
C GLY A 51 5.04 -4.87 -17.43
N LEU A 52 3.99 -5.19 -18.20
CA LEU A 52 3.48 -4.27 -19.24
C LEU A 52 2.73 -3.08 -18.63
N LEU A 53 1.92 -3.29 -17.60
CA LEU A 53 1.25 -2.20 -16.89
C LEU A 53 2.27 -1.36 -16.13
N ALA A 54 3.23 -2.01 -15.46
CA ALA A 54 4.29 -1.32 -14.73
C ALA A 54 5.21 -0.51 -15.67
N ALA A 55 5.48 -0.98 -16.89
CA ALA A 55 6.23 -0.21 -17.87
C ALA A 55 5.49 1.07 -18.35
N LEU A 56 4.17 1.14 -18.19
CA LEU A 56 3.36 2.29 -18.59
C LEU A 56 3.09 3.26 -17.44
N ALA A 57 2.86 2.74 -16.24
CA ALA A 57 2.40 3.50 -15.07
C ALA A 57 3.39 3.52 -13.90
N GLY A 58 4.48 2.76 -13.99
CA GLY A 58 5.44 2.54 -12.91
C GLY A 58 4.95 1.52 -11.88
N ASN A 59 5.89 0.95 -11.13
CA ASN A 59 5.58 0.15 -9.94
C ASN A 59 5.43 1.11 -8.75
N VAL A 60 4.31 1.83 -8.71
CA VAL A 60 4.04 2.88 -7.71
C VAL A 60 2.94 2.47 -6.74
N VAL A 61 3.10 2.87 -5.48
CA VAL A 61 2.01 2.76 -4.50
C VAL A 61 0.94 3.80 -4.82
N THR A 62 -0.30 3.37 -4.94
CA THR A 62 -1.47 4.23 -5.18
C THR A 62 -2.24 4.52 -3.90
N ASP A 63 -2.28 3.58 -2.94
CA ASP A 63 -2.87 3.78 -1.62
C ASP A 63 -2.37 2.75 -0.60
N ALA A 64 -2.65 2.99 0.68
CA ALA A 64 -2.28 2.12 1.78
C ALA A 64 -3.35 2.10 2.89
N SER A 65 -3.54 0.94 3.50
CA SER A 65 -4.46 0.77 4.63
C SER A 65 -3.84 -0.09 5.71
N ALA A 66 -4.01 0.30 6.97
CA ALA A 66 -3.50 -0.44 8.12
C ALA A 66 -4.65 -0.92 9.00
N ASP A 67 -4.55 -2.16 9.47
CA ASP A 67 -5.38 -2.72 10.53
C ASP A 67 -4.45 -3.04 11.70
N LEU A 68 -4.43 -2.13 12.68
CA LEU A 68 -3.53 -2.20 13.83
C LEU A 68 -3.92 -3.33 14.79
N ALA A 69 -5.21 -3.70 14.84
CA ALA A 69 -5.68 -4.76 15.71
C ALA A 69 -5.21 -6.14 15.20
N ALA A 70 -5.22 -6.34 13.89
CA ALA A 70 -4.69 -7.54 13.25
C ALA A 70 -3.21 -7.43 12.83
N ALA A 71 -2.54 -6.31 13.16
CA ALA A 71 -1.13 -6.02 12.88
C ALA A 71 -0.73 -6.29 11.42
N ARG A 72 -1.50 -5.72 10.49
CA ARG A 72 -1.32 -5.89 9.04
C ARG A 72 -1.48 -4.57 8.28
N VAL A 73 -0.77 -4.44 7.17
CA VAL A 73 -0.81 -3.29 6.26
C VAL A 73 -1.01 -3.78 4.83
N LEU A 74 -1.93 -3.16 4.09
CA LEU A 74 -2.03 -3.28 2.64
C LEU A 74 -1.35 -2.10 1.96
N LEU A 75 -0.60 -2.39 0.91
CA LEU A 75 -0.23 -1.41 -0.11
C LEU A 75 -0.92 -1.80 -1.42
N ARG A 76 -1.48 -0.81 -2.12
CA ARG A 76 -2.02 -0.95 -3.46
C ARG A 76 -1.01 -0.43 -4.47
N THR A 77 -0.79 -1.17 -5.55
CA THR A 77 -0.25 -0.65 -6.81
C THR A 77 -1.32 -0.73 -7.89
N TYR A 78 -1.00 -0.30 -9.11
CA TYR A 78 -1.95 -0.39 -10.22
C TYR A 78 -2.32 -1.83 -10.58
N ASP A 79 -1.42 -2.80 -10.41
CA ASP A 79 -1.59 -4.21 -10.76
C ASP A 79 -1.72 -5.15 -9.55
N GLU A 80 -1.22 -4.77 -8.38
CA GLU A 80 -1.09 -5.67 -7.24
C GLU A 80 -1.68 -5.09 -5.94
N VAL A 81 -1.92 -5.98 -4.98
CA VAL A 81 -2.08 -5.62 -3.57
C VAL A 81 -1.11 -6.46 -2.75
N LEU A 82 -0.31 -5.78 -1.93
CA LEU A 82 0.69 -6.36 -1.06
C LEU A 82 0.20 -6.30 0.38
N GLU A 83 0.19 -7.42 1.08
CA GLU A 83 -0.10 -7.48 2.51
C GLU A 83 1.19 -7.75 3.30
N TYR A 84 1.51 -6.81 4.19
CA TYR A 84 2.58 -6.91 5.17
C TYR A 84 1.98 -7.34 6.50
N ARG A 85 2.55 -8.36 7.15
CA ARG A 85 2.07 -8.88 8.45
C ARG A 85 3.14 -8.81 9.50
N ALA A 86 2.82 -8.26 10.65
CA ALA A 86 3.76 -8.16 11.75
C ALA A 86 4.30 -9.54 12.17
N PRO A 87 5.59 -9.65 12.53
CA PRO A 87 6.17 -10.90 13.02
C PRO A 87 5.63 -11.31 14.40
N GLY A 88 4.99 -10.38 15.13
CA GLY A 88 4.34 -10.66 16.40
C GLY A 88 3.45 -9.52 16.92
N PRO A 89 2.67 -9.78 17.98
CA PRO A 89 1.80 -8.78 18.61
C PRO A 89 2.58 -7.56 19.12
N GLY A 90 1.99 -6.37 19.02
CA GLY A 90 2.58 -5.13 19.54
C GLY A 90 3.77 -4.58 18.74
N THR A 91 4.06 -5.14 17.55
CA THR A 91 5.10 -4.59 16.66
C THR A 91 4.69 -3.19 16.21
N ASP A 92 5.63 -2.23 16.28
CA ASP A 92 5.39 -0.86 15.78
C ASP A 92 5.08 -0.90 14.28
N VAL A 93 3.89 -0.43 13.89
CA VAL A 93 3.45 -0.37 12.50
C VAL A 93 4.38 0.44 11.61
N ALA A 94 5.15 1.42 12.14
CA ALA A 94 6.14 2.13 11.32
C ALA A 94 7.30 1.24 10.84
N THR A 95 7.42 0.03 11.38
CA THR A 95 8.39 -0.98 10.91
C THR A 95 7.82 -1.89 9.82
N PHE A 96 6.57 -1.68 9.36
CA PHE A 96 5.94 -2.55 8.37
C PHE A 96 6.75 -2.81 7.08
N PRO A 97 7.60 -1.88 6.59
CA PRO A 97 8.38 -2.15 5.38
C PRO A 97 9.35 -3.33 5.51
N SER A 98 9.71 -3.75 6.73
CA SER A 98 10.55 -4.93 6.98
C SER A 98 9.76 -6.19 7.34
N TRP A 99 8.43 -6.11 7.41
CA TRP A 99 7.59 -7.26 7.74
C TRP A 99 7.51 -8.25 6.57
N PRO A 100 7.24 -9.54 6.86
CA PRO A 100 6.88 -10.49 5.83
C PRO A 100 5.76 -9.96 4.92
N VAL A 101 6.03 -9.93 3.62
CA VAL A 101 5.11 -9.46 2.59
C VAL A 101 4.59 -10.64 1.76
N ARG A 102 3.32 -10.57 1.37
CA ARG A 102 2.73 -11.48 0.39
C ARG A 102 1.82 -10.71 -0.56
N ARG A 103 1.68 -11.22 -1.78
CA ARG A 103 0.62 -10.76 -2.69
C ARG A 103 -0.73 -11.32 -2.25
N VAL A 104 -1.77 -10.50 -2.32
CA VAL A 104 -3.16 -10.93 -2.17
C VAL A 104 -3.90 -10.66 -3.49
N PRO A 105 -5.05 -11.30 -3.75
CA PRO A 105 -5.76 -11.09 -5.01
C PRO A 105 -5.96 -9.60 -5.29
N ALA A 106 -5.57 -9.11 -6.47
CA ALA A 106 -5.62 -7.67 -6.81
C ALA A 106 -7.03 -7.18 -7.20
N GLY A 107 -7.96 -8.10 -7.44
CA GLY A 107 -9.29 -7.81 -8.00
C GLY A 107 -9.23 -7.49 -9.50
N ASN A 108 -10.40 -7.25 -10.10
CA ASN A 108 -10.54 -6.96 -11.54
C ASN A 108 -10.94 -5.51 -11.77
N VAL A 109 -10.20 -4.57 -11.16
CA VAL A 109 -10.45 -3.14 -11.27
C VAL A 109 -9.33 -2.49 -12.07
N LEU A 110 -9.70 -1.87 -13.20
CA LEU A 110 -8.75 -1.13 -14.04
C LEU A 110 -8.32 0.16 -13.35
N GLN A 111 -7.02 0.44 -13.37
CA GLN A 111 -6.42 1.64 -12.76
C GLN A 111 -6.92 1.82 -11.32
N ALA A 112 -6.72 0.78 -10.51
CA ALA A 112 -7.18 0.79 -9.14
C ALA A 112 -6.24 1.65 -8.29
N GLU A 113 -6.82 2.60 -7.56
CA GLU A 113 -6.05 3.55 -6.77
C GLU A 113 -6.23 3.42 -5.28
N THR A 114 -7.37 2.93 -4.78
CA THR A 114 -7.61 2.88 -3.33
C THR A 114 -7.55 1.47 -2.76
N VAL A 115 -7.28 1.36 -1.46
CA VAL A 115 -7.39 0.12 -0.69
C VAL A 115 -7.81 0.42 0.74
N THR A 116 -8.82 -0.31 1.24
CA THR A 116 -9.12 -0.35 2.68
C THR A 116 -9.56 -1.73 3.09
N TYR A 117 -9.14 -2.19 4.27
CA TYR A 117 -9.63 -3.45 4.81
C TYR A 117 -11.16 -3.48 4.89
N ALA A 118 -11.75 -4.63 4.58
CA ALA A 118 -13.18 -4.86 4.78
C ALA A 118 -13.46 -5.06 6.28
N VAL A 119 -14.64 -4.63 6.73
CA VAL A 119 -15.04 -4.67 8.16
C VAL A 119 -15.22 -6.10 8.68
N ASP A 120 -15.43 -7.08 7.81
CA ASP A 120 -15.58 -8.50 8.16
C ASP A 120 -14.24 -9.27 8.14
N ASP A 121 -13.13 -8.55 8.22
CA ASP A 121 -11.73 -9.03 8.31
C ASP A 121 -11.24 -9.89 7.15
N CYS A 122 -12.10 -10.22 6.18
CA CYS A 122 -11.77 -11.04 5.03
C CYS A 122 -11.95 -10.32 3.71
N GLY A 123 -10.91 -9.58 3.34
CA GLY A 123 -10.78 -8.90 2.06
C GLY A 123 -10.52 -7.41 2.22
N TYR A 124 -10.74 -6.69 1.13
CA TYR A 124 -10.60 -5.25 1.09
C TYR A 124 -11.54 -4.63 0.05
N LEU A 125 -11.76 -3.34 0.17
CA LEU A 125 -12.42 -2.50 -0.82
C LEU A 125 -11.36 -1.77 -1.65
N THR A 126 -11.63 -1.60 -2.94
CA THR A 126 -10.78 -0.83 -3.86
C THR A 126 -11.64 -0.10 -4.88
N THR A 127 -11.11 1.00 -5.43
CA THR A 127 -11.80 1.82 -6.43
C THR A 127 -10.94 2.08 -7.64
N SER A 128 -11.58 2.16 -8.81
CA SER A 128 -10.96 2.63 -10.05
C SER A 128 -10.90 4.16 -10.06
N GLU A 129 -9.74 4.75 -10.32
CA GLU A 129 -9.64 6.19 -10.58
C GLU A 129 -10.34 6.59 -11.90
N LEU A 130 -10.32 5.70 -12.89
CA LEU A 130 -10.83 5.98 -14.23
C LEU A 130 -12.36 5.95 -14.29
N THR A 131 -12.98 5.01 -13.56
CA THR A 131 -14.42 4.73 -13.68
C THR A 131 -15.22 5.01 -12.41
N GLY A 132 -14.57 5.19 -11.26
CA GLY A 132 -15.23 5.33 -9.97
C GLY A 132 -15.89 4.05 -9.46
N VAL A 133 -15.74 2.92 -10.15
CA VAL A 133 -16.26 1.62 -9.68
C VAL A 133 -15.59 1.26 -8.36
N VAL A 134 -16.42 0.92 -7.37
CA VAL A 134 -16.00 0.35 -6.08
C VAL A 134 -16.20 -1.16 -6.13
N ALA A 135 -15.16 -1.92 -5.80
CA ALA A 135 -15.22 -3.38 -5.76
C ALA A 135 -14.81 -3.91 -4.39
N VAL A 136 -15.41 -5.03 -4.00
CA VAL A 136 -14.98 -5.84 -2.86
C VAL A 136 -14.12 -6.98 -3.39
N VAL A 137 -12.92 -7.14 -2.85
CA VAL A 137 -12.06 -8.30 -3.11
C VAL A 137 -12.03 -9.15 -1.86
N ARG A 138 -12.62 -10.34 -1.93
CA ARG A 138 -12.71 -11.29 -0.83
C ARG A 138 -11.46 -12.15 -0.77
N CYS A 139 -11.11 -12.66 0.41
CA CYS A 139 -10.10 -13.72 0.48
C CYS A 139 -10.58 -14.94 -0.30
N THR A 140 -9.65 -15.65 -0.91
CA THR A 140 -9.86 -17.04 -1.32
C THR A 140 -9.63 -17.93 -0.11
N GLY A 141 -10.60 -18.79 0.21
CA GLY A 141 -10.48 -19.80 1.26
C GLY A 141 -9.48 -20.89 0.93
#